data_AF-A0A356BWC6-F1
#
_entry.id   AF-A0A356BWC6-F1
#
_cell.length_a   1.000
_cell.length_b   1.000
_cell.length_c   1.000
_cell.angle_alpha   90.00
_cell.angle_beta   90.00
_cell.angle_gamma   90.00
#
_symmetry.space_group_name_H-M   'P 1'
#
loop_
_entity.id
_entity.type
_entity.pdbx_description
1 polymer ?
#
loop_
_entity_poly.entity_id
_entity_poly.type
_entity_poly.pdbx_seq_one_letter_code
_entity_poly.pdbx_strand_id
1 'polypeptide(L)' 'MLKFFGTDGIRGVANRELTAELALRVGRATALVLGNEGKSPILIGRDPRLSGQMLEGAL' A
#
# COMPACT_ATOMS: atom_id res chain seq x y z
N MET A 1 -13.05 0.28 15.32
CA MET A 1 -13.03 -0.67 14.19
C MET A 1 -11.93 -0.22 13.25
N LEU A 2 -10.82 -0.97 13.15
CA LEU A 2 -9.71 -0.61 12.24
C LEU A 2 -10.21 -0.74 10.80
N LYS A 3 -10.49 0.39 10.14
CA LYS A 3 -11.23 0.46 8.86
C LYS A 3 -10.45 -0.09 7.66
N PHE A 4 -9.14 -0.28 7.78
CA PHE A 4 -8.26 -0.74 6.69
C PHE A 4 -7.20 -1.76 7.15
N PHE A 5 -6.55 -1.55 8.31
CA PHE A 5 -5.49 -2.42 8.81
C PHE A 5 -6.02 -3.58 9.66
N GLY A 6 -5.69 -4.81 9.27
CA GLY A 6 -5.84 -6.00 10.12
C GLY A 6 -4.57 -6.31 10.92
N THR A 7 -4.42 -7.56 11.37
CA THR A 7 -3.24 -8.01 12.12
C THR A 7 -1.92 -7.81 11.35
N ASP A 8 -1.94 -8.11 10.05
CA ASP A 8 -0.75 -8.09 9.16
C ASP A 8 -0.95 -7.12 7.97
N GLY A 9 -1.41 -5.90 8.25
CA GLY A 9 -1.61 -4.89 7.22
C GLY A 9 -2.97 -4.90 6.54
N ILE A 10 -3.05 -4.28 5.37
CA ILE A 10 -4.28 -4.15 4.57
C ILE A 10 -4.35 -5.35 3.62
N ARG A 11 -5.43 -6.15 3.72
CA ARG A 11 -5.65 -7.34 2.89
C ARG A 11 -7.05 -7.32 2.31
N GLY A 12 -7.22 -7.98 1.17
CA GLY A 12 -8.51 -8.16 0.52
C GLY A 12 -8.37 -8.74 -0.87
N VAL A 13 -9.50 -9.05 -1.50
CA VAL A 13 -9.54 -9.50 -2.89
C VAL A 13 -9.12 -8.36 -3.82
N ALA A 14 -8.11 -8.61 -4.65
CA ALA A 14 -7.61 -7.64 -5.63
C ALA A 14 -8.74 -7.16 -6.57
N ASN A 15 -8.75 -5.86 -6.88
CA ASN A 15 -9.79 -5.20 -7.69
C ASN A 15 -11.20 -5.19 -7.10
N ARG A 16 -11.38 -5.58 -5.83
CA ARG A 16 -12.66 -5.44 -5.12
C ARG A 16 -12.47 -4.68 -3.82
N GLU A 17 -11.71 -5.27 -2.91
CA GLU A 17 -11.41 -4.70 -1.60
C GLU A 17 -10.03 -4.04 -1.61
N LEU A 18 -9.05 -4.70 -2.24
CA LEU A 18 -7.71 -4.18 -2.44
C LEU A 18 -7.57 -3.62 -3.87
N THR A 19 -7.93 -2.36 -4.03
CA THR A 19 -7.91 -1.66 -5.33
C THR A 19 -6.63 -0.87 -5.52
N ALA A 20 -6.28 -0.56 -6.78
CA ALA A 20 -5.16 0.32 -7.11
C ALA A 20 -5.34 1.72 -6.51
N GLU A 21 -6.58 2.23 -6.45
CA GLU A 21 -6.87 3.52 -5.81
C GLU A 21 -6.58 3.48 -4.30
N LEU A 22 -6.93 2.39 -3.62
CA LEU A 22 -6.59 2.21 -2.22
C LEU A 22 -5.07 2.18 -2.01
N ALA A 23 -4.34 1.43 -2.85
CA ALA A 23 -2.88 1.38 -2.83
C ALA A 23 -2.25 2.78 -2.98
N LEU A 24 -2.69 3.58 -3.95
CA LEU A 24 -2.21 4.96 -4.15
C LEU A 24 -2.46 5.85 -2.93
N ARG A 25 -3.65 5.73 -2.31
CA ARG A 25 -3.98 6.49 -1.10
C ARG A 25 -3.09 6.10 0.08
N VAL A 26 -2.77 4.81 0.21
CA VAL A 26 -1.84 4.30 1.22
C VAL A 26 -0.44 4.81 0.97
N GLY A 27 0.09 4.71 -0.26
CA GLY A 27 1.43 5.21 -0.61
C GLY A 27 1.61 6.70 -0.27
N ARG A 28 0.62 7.53 -0.64
CA ARG A 28 0.60 8.96 -0.28
C ARG A 28 0.58 9.20 1.22
N ALA A 29 -0.26 8.48 1.95
CA ALA A 29 -0.33 8.61 3.41
C ALA A 29 1.00 8.20 4.07
N THR A 30 1.60 7.10 3.61
CA THR A 30 2.90 6.62 4.07
C THR A 30 3.99 7.67 3.82
N ALA A 31 4.05 8.25 2.63
CA ALA A 31 5.03 9.30 2.30
C ALA A 31 4.86 10.55 3.17
N LEU A 32 3.63 10.97 3.47
CA LEU A 32 3.36 12.11 4.35
C LEU A 32 3.77 11.85 5.80
N VAL A 33 3.51 10.64 6.31
CA VAL A 33 3.85 10.27 7.69
C VAL A 33 5.36 10.10 7.83
N LEU A 34 6.00 9.34 6.95
CA LEU A 34 7.43 9.03 7.03
C LEU A 34 8.32 10.19 6.56
N GLY A 35 7.82 11.04 5.66
CA GLY A 35 8.59 12.17 5.13
C GLY A 35 8.87 13.29 6.15
N ASN A 36 8.13 13.32 7.27
CA ASN A 36 8.36 14.29 8.36
C ASN A 36 9.59 13.95 9.22
N GLU A 37 10.13 12.73 9.13
CA GLU A 37 11.34 12.30 9.87
C GLU A 37 12.64 12.49 9.06
N GLY A 38 12.55 13.11 7.88
CA GLY A 38 13.66 13.32 6.95
C GLY A 38 13.42 12.65 5.59
N LYS A 39 14.32 12.88 4.62
CA LYS A 39 14.29 12.19 3.32
C LYS A 39 14.79 10.74 3.47
N SER A 40 13.94 9.88 4.01
CA SER A 40 14.19 8.45 4.09
C SER A 40 13.76 7.76 2.80
N PRO A 41 14.63 6.95 2.17
CA PRO A 41 14.22 6.16 1.00
C PRO A 41 13.17 5.11 1.41
N ILE A 42 12.15 4.92 0.57
CA ILE A 42 11.12 3.89 0.75
C ILE A 42 11.39 2.75 -0.23
N LEU A 43 11.44 1.52 0.28
CA LEU A 43 11.55 0.31 -0.54
C LEU A 43 10.17 -0.31 -0.74
N ILE A 44 9.83 -0.62 -1.99
CA ILE A 44 8.62 -1.37 -2.34
C ILE A 44 9.04 -2.79 -2.74
N GLY A 45 8.38 -3.77 -2.14
CA GLY A 45 8.57 -5.19 -2.44
C GLY A 45 7.23 -5.88 -2.67
N ARG A 46 7.23 -6.94 -3.48
CA ARG A 46 6.04 -7.74 -3.77
C ARG A 46 6.37 -9.23 -3.85
N ASP A 47 5.34 -10.05 -3.68
CA ASP A 47 5.37 -11.48 -3.95
C ASP A 47 5.03 -11.76 -5.45
N PRO A 48 4.92 -13.03 -5.90
CA PRO A 48 4.69 -13.35 -7.31
C PRO A 48 3.21 -13.28 -7.74
N ARG A 49 2.30 -12.72 -6.93
CA ARG A 49 0.87 -12.64 -7.31
C ARG A 49 0.69 -11.78 -8.56
N LEU A 50 -0.24 -12.19 -9.42
CA LEU A 50 -0.58 -11.48 -10.67
C LEU A 50 -0.99 -10.02 -10.41
N SER A 51 -1.76 -9.76 -9.35
CA SER A 51 -2.17 -8.40 -8.96
C SER A 51 -1.02 -7.55 -8.43
N GLY A 52 0.13 -8.16 -8.13
CA GLY A 52 1.29 -7.50 -7.53
C GLY A 52 1.82 -6.36 -8.39
N GLN A 53 1.98 -6.57 -9.70
CA GLN A 53 2.48 -5.53 -10.61
C GLN A 53 1.57 -4.30 -10.67
N MET A 54 0.25 -4.50 -10.61
CA MET A 54 -0.72 -3.41 -10.59
C MET A 54 -0.66 -2.63 -9.27
N LEU A 55 -0.58 -3.33 -8.14
CA LEU A 55 -0.53 -2.69 -6.82
C LEU A 55 0.82 -2.00 -6.58
N GLU A 56 1.92 -2.59 -7.04
CA GLU A 56 3.25 -2.00 -7.03
C GLU A 56 3.28 -0.70 -7.85
N GLY A 57 2.73 -0.71 -9.07
CA GLY A 57 2.68 0.50 -9.90
C GLY A 57 1.77 1.62 -9.37
N ALA A 58 0.90 1.30 -8.41
CA ALA A 58 0.04 2.29 -7.77
C ALA A 58 0.63 2.86 -6.46
N LEU A 59 1.59 2.16 -5.82
CA LEU A 59 2.26 2.56 -4.58
C LEU A 59 3.41 3.53 -4.85
#